data_AF-A0A831M3X8-F1
#
_entry.id   AF-A0A831M3X8-F1
#
_cell.length_a   1.000
_cell.length_b   1.000
_cell.length_c   1.000
_cell.angle_alpha   90.00
_cell.angle_beta   90.00
_cell.angle_gamma   90.00
#
_symmetry.space_group_name_H-M   'P 1'
#
loop_
_entity.id
_entity.type
_entity.pdbx_description
1 polymer ?
#
loop_
_entity_poly.entity_id
_entity_poly.type
_entity_poly.pdbx_seq_one_letter_code
_entity_poly.pdbx_strand_id
1 'polypeptide(L)'
;MKETDGNSLGPGLDDLPDDPPDLGRADLRIMQSNAGYISPDHARIEPIRTALSGPAGGVVGARVLARASGFANVVSFDMGGTSTDVSLIEGGIRRTHESRIGDFPIRLPIIDIHSVGAGGGSIAYTDRGGSLRVGPRSAGADPGPACYGRGDLPTVTDADLCLGRLDPEYFLGGRMRIHPDRSRAAIARLARGIGKTAVETALGIVAIANANMEKAIRVISVERGIDPRDFALFSFGGAGGMHAVEMAAHLGMPLVIVPRNSGVLSAFGLLVSDPVKDYTRSLMRTDDQIGVSRLEAEFLALEKKSRADLAREGLTVSEVVLERSLDCRYLGQSYEIEVPFRKARTLEGACLESFHRRHKRLYSYRHDRRPVEIVNLRVKAVAITPKIPLRRGSRAASLDPRAIVRRQKILTGRGARDGAVFDRSKLGPGNALAGPALVIGPESTTFVPPGYGTVVDGYHNLIIRKAGRR
;
A
#
# COMPACT_ATOMS: atom_id res chain seq x y z
N MET A 1 -30.55 -5.70 -8.44
CA MET A 1 -31.00 -6.62 -7.38
C MET A 1 -30.85 -8.05 -7.89
N LYS A 2 -29.75 -8.69 -7.53
CA LYS A 2 -29.62 -10.15 -7.44
C LYS A 2 -29.24 -10.40 -5.99
N GLU A 3 -30.05 -11.17 -5.28
CA GLU A 3 -29.69 -11.69 -3.97
C GLU A 3 -28.38 -12.48 -4.13
N THR A 4 -27.33 -12.02 -3.46
CA THR A 4 -26.12 -12.80 -3.26
C THR A 4 -26.16 -13.28 -1.83
N ASP A 5 -26.33 -14.59 -1.67
CA ASP A 5 -26.14 -15.30 -0.42
C ASP A 5 -24.83 -14.85 0.23
N GLY A 6 -24.90 -14.43 1.49
CA GLY A 6 -23.76 -13.95 2.30
C GLY A 6 -22.71 -15.03 2.61
N ASN A 7 -22.72 -16.15 1.88
CA ASN A 7 -21.84 -17.29 2.07
C ASN A 7 -20.84 -17.51 0.93
N SER A 8 -20.92 -16.74 -0.17
CA SER A 8 -19.91 -16.82 -1.24
C SER A 8 -18.89 -15.69 -1.09
N LEU A 9 -17.80 -15.97 -0.38
CA LEU A 9 -16.55 -15.37 -0.80
C LEU A 9 -16.33 -15.88 -2.21
N GLY A 10 -16.28 -14.98 -3.21
CA GLY A 10 -15.93 -15.38 -4.59
C GLY A 10 -14.66 -16.26 -4.62
N PRO A 11 -14.35 -16.89 -5.75
CA PRO A 11 -13.59 -18.15 -5.92
C PRO A 11 -12.28 -18.30 -5.12
N GLY A 12 -12.34 -18.35 -3.77
CA GLY A 12 -11.20 -17.91 -2.96
C GLY A 12 -10.93 -18.69 -1.68
N LEU A 13 -11.96 -19.10 -0.94
CA LEU A 13 -11.79 -20.03 0.19
C LEU A 13 -12.37 -21.41 -0.08
N ASP A 14 -13.44 -21.49 -0.90
CA ASP A 14 -14.07 -22.75 -1.29
C ASP A 14 -13.39 -23.39 -2.53
N ASP A 15 -12.57 -22.62 -3.26
CA ASP A 15 -11.73 -23.10 -4.38
C ASP A 15 -10.28 -23.38 -3.94
N LEU A 16 -9.99 -23.35 -2.64
CA LEU A 16 -8.81 -24.03 -2.14
C LEU A 16 -9.01 -25.51 -2.47
N PRO A 17 -8.07 -26.17 -3.18
CA PRO A 17 -8.27 -27.55 -3.59
C PRO A 17 -8.65 -28.41 -2.38
N ASP A 18 -9.63 -29.30 -2.54
CA ASP A 18 -10.07 -30.23 -1.49
C ASP A 18 -8.87 -30.98 -0.87
N ASP A 19 -7.82 -31.18 -1.68
CA ASP A 19 -6.47 -31.53 -1.25
C ASP A 19 -5.49 -30.38 -1.60
N PRO A 20 -5.09 -29.51 -0.66
CA PRO A 20 -3.89 -28.71 -0.85
C PRO A 20 -2.71 -29.63 -1.20
N PRO A 21 -1.72 -29.18 -2.00
CA PRO A 21 -0.49 -29.95 -2.16
C PRO A 21 -0.01 -30.36 -0.77
N ASP A 22 0.53 -31.58 -0.60
CA ASP A 22 1.04 -32.04 0.69
C ASP A 22 2.14 -31.08 1.18
N LEU A 23 1.73 -30.06 1.91
CA LEU A 23 2.55 -29.04 2.53
C LEU A 23 3.14 -29.57 3.86
N GLY A 24 2.94 -30.85 4.17
CA GLY A 24 3.18 -31.42 5.49
C GLY A 24 2.31 -30.79 6.57
N ARG A 25 2.79 -30.79 7.82
CA ARG A 25 2.18 -30.06 8.95
C ARG A 25 2.43 -28.54 8.87
N ALA A 26 1.97 -27.89 7.81
CA ALA A 26 2.03 -26.43 7.69
C ALA A 26 0.71 -25.82 8.17
N ASP A 27 0.79 -24.87 9.11
CA ASP A 27 -0.37 -24.11 9.56
C ASP A 27 -0.76 -23.04 8.52
N LEU A 28 -1.92 -23.18 7.89
CA LEU A 28 -2.49 -22.15 7.03
C LEU A 28 -2.95 -20.95 7.87
N ARG A 29 -2.63 -19.73 7.43
CA ARG A 29 -3.07 -18.46 8.05
C ARG A 29 -3.58 -17.49 7.00
N ILE A 30 -4.59 -16.70 7.37
CA ILE A 30 -5.26 -15.74 6.49
C ILE A 30 -4.96 -14.31 6.95
N MET A 31 -4.46 -13.50 6.02
CA MET A 31 -4.17 -12.09 6.25
C MET A 31 -5.45 -11.29 6.50
N GLN A 32 -5.38 -10.33 7.42
CA GLN A 32 -6.48 -9.44 7.77
C GLN A 32 -6.21 -8.00 7.31
N SER A 33 -7.28 -7.21 7.26
CA SER A 33 -7.24 -5.77 7.00
C SER A 33 -6.47 -4.98 8.07
N ASN A 34 -6.28 -5.51 9.29
CA ASN A 34 -5.77 -4.79 10.46
C ASN A 34 -4.22 -4.86 10.64
N ALA A 35 -3.52 -5.40 9.65
CA ALA A 35 -2.09 -5.75 9.63
C ALA A 35 -1.70 -7.09 10.28
N GLY A 36 -2.65 -7.85 10.81
CA GLY A 36 -2.42 -9.17 11.39
C GLY A 36 -2.95 -10.31 10.55
N TYR A 37 -2.88 -11.52 11.09
CA TYR A 37 -3.47 -12.71 10.50
C TYR A 37 -4.27 -13.53 11.53
N ILE A 38 -5.18 -14.36 11.02
CA ILE A 38 -6.02 -15.31 11.77
C ILE A 38 -5.97 -16.72 11.17
N SER A 39 -6.49 -17.70 11.90
CA SER A 39 -6.78 -19.03 11.36
C SER A 39 -7.87 -19.01 10.27
N PRO A 40 -7.89 -20.00 9.36
CA PRO A 40 -8.94 -20.18 8.37
C PRO A 40 -10.33 -20.33 8.99
N ASP A 41 -10.44 -21.02 10.13
CA ASP A 41 -11.72 -21.20 10.82
C ASP A 41 -12.30 -19.87 11.31
N HIS A 42 -11.46 -18.98 11.84
CA HIS A 42 -11.92 -17.64 12.21
C HIS A 42 -12.25 -16.80 10.96
N ALA A 43 -11.48 -16.92 9.87
CA ALA A 43 -11.80 -16.24 8.62
C ALA A 43 -13.17 -16.67 8.05
N ARG A 44 -13.58 -17.94 8.22
CA ARG A 44 -14.91 -18.42 7.82
C ARG A 44 -16.04 -17.80 8.66
N ILE A 45 -15.81 -17.59 9.96
CA ILE A 45 -16.81 -16.99 10.87
C ILE A 45 -16.91 -15.47 10.65
N GLU A 46 -15.78 -14.79 10.40
CA GLU A 46 -15.72 -13.32 10.26
C GLU A 46 -15.02 -12.90 8.94
N PRO A 47 -15.58 -13.25 7.77
CA PRO A 47 -14.92 -13.12 6.46
C PRO A 47 -14.61 -11.68 6.08
N ILE A 48 -15.43 -10.73 6.55
CA ILE A 48 -15.25 -9.30 6.32
C ILE A 48 -13.88 -8.78 6.80
N ARG A 49 -13.23 -9.46 7.76
CA ARG A 49 -11.87 -9.11 8.23
C ARG A 49 -10.77 -9.35 7.20
N THR A 50 -11.07 -10.10 6.14
CA THR A 50 -10.12 -10.41 5.06
C THR A 50 -10.18 -9.39 3.92
N ALA A 51 -11.12 -8.44 3.98
CA ALA A 51 -11.22 -7.37 3.00
C ALA A 51 -9.93 -6.54 2.94
N LEU A 52 -9.46 -6.18 1.75
CA LEU A 52 -8.22 -5.39 1.58
C LEU A 52 -6.99 -6.01 2.28
N SER A 53 -6.98 -7.33 2.53
CA SER A 53 -5.89 -8.04 3.19
C SER A 53 -4.59 -8.04 2.39
N GLY A 54 -4.68 -8.10 1.06
CA GLY A 54 -3.53 -7.99 0.14
C GLY A 54 -2.79 -6.65 0.32
N PRO A 55 -3.45 -5.50 0.07
CA PRO A 55 -2.87 -4.18 0.32
C PRO A 55 -2.37 -4.02 1.76
N ALA A 56 -3.10 -4.56 2.75
CA ALA A 56 -2.66 -4.51 4.14
C ALA A 56 -1.30 -5.19 4.35
N GLY A 57 -1.05 -6.34 3.72
CA GLY A 57 0.28 -6.97 3.69
C GLY A 57 1.32 -6.10 3.04
N GLY A 58 0.99 -5.47 1.91
CA GLY A 58 1.89 -4.52 1.24
C GLY A 58 2.36 -3.40 2.18
N VAL A 59 1.44 -2.81 2.96
CA VAL A 59 1.76 -1.76 3.95
C VAL A 59 2.66 -2.28 5.08
N VAL A 60 2.43 -3.50 5.57
CA VAL A 60 3.32 -4.13 6.57
C VAL A 60 4.72 -4.34 6.01
N GLY A 61 4.82 -4.92 4.82
CA GLY A 61 6.09 -5.14 4.13
C GLY A 61 6.85 -3.83 3.88
N ALA A 62 6.14 -2.80 3.42
CA ALA A 62 6.68 -1.46 3.21
C ALA A 62 7.22 -0.86 4.52
N ARG A 63 6.48 -0.92 5.63
CA ARG A 63 6.95 -0.44 6.94
C ARG A 63 8.24 -1.14 7.36
N VAL A 64 8.27 -2.47 7.25
CA VAL A 64 9.39 -3.30 7.70
C VAL A 64 10.66 -2.98 6.91
N LEU A 65 10.57 -2.98 5.57
CA LEU A 65 11.73 -2.69 4.71
C LEU A 65 12.16 -1.23 4.77
N ALA A 66 11.22 -0.27 4.79
CA ALA A 66 11.53 1.14 4.93
C ALA A 66 12.29 1.43 6.24
N ARG A 67 11.82 0.89 7.37
CA ARG A 67 12.50 1.03 8.66
C ARG A 67 13.89 0.40 8.63
N ALA A 68 14.05 -0.78 8.04
CA ALA A 68 15.36 -1.42 7.89
C ALA A 68 16.33 -0.52 7.11
N SER A 69 15.84 0.16 6.08
CA SER A 69 16.57 1.15 5.29
C SER A 69 16.77 2.52 5.96
N GLY A 70 16.28 2.71 7.19
CA GLY A 70 16.42 3.97 7.94
C GLY A 70 15.32 5.00 7.68
N PHE A 71 14.22 4.63 7.05
CA PHE A 71 13.08 5.51 6.76
C PHE A 71 11.87 5.14 7.63
N ALA A 72 11.58 5.99 8.63
CA ALA A 72 10.43 5.81 9.52
C ALA A 72 9.13 6.38 8.94
N ASN A 73 9.24 7.38 8.04
CA ASN A 73 8.14 8.12 7.45
C ASN A 73 8.08 7.85 5.95
N VAL A 74 7.11 7.04 5.52
CA VAL A 74 6.90 6.72 4.11
C VAL A 74 5.42 6.77 3.73
N VAL A 75 5.14 7.11 2.48
CA VAL A 75 3.85 6.81 1.84
C VAL A 75 4.04 5.52 1.08
N SER A 76 3.29 4.47 1.42
CA SER A 76 3.27 3.24 0.65
C SER A 76 2.42 3.45 -0.60
N PHE A 77 2.89 2.97 -1.75
CA PHE A 77 2.23 3.10 -3.04
C PHE A 77 2.29 1.75 -3.76
N ASP A 78 1.18 1.01 -3.74
CA ASP A 78 0.98 -0.24 -4.47
C ASP A 78 0.25 0.07 -5.76
N MET A 79 0.85 -0.23 -6.91
CA MET A 79 0.15 -0.11 -8.19
C MET A 79 0.20 -1.43 -8.94
N GLY A 80 -1.00 -1.99 -9.13
CA GLY A 80 -1.24 -3.21 -9.89
C GLY A 80 -1.79 -2.93 -11.29
N GLY A 81 -2.44 -3.93 -11.87
CA GLY A 81 -3.11 -3.82 -13.18
C GLY A 81 -4.45 -3.07 -13.14
N THR A 82 -5.12 -2.98 -11.99
CA THR A 82 -6.51 -2.50 -11.93
C THR A 82 -6.65 -1.26 -11.07
N SER A 83 -5.93 -1.23 -9.96
CA SER A 83 -6.03 -0.21 -8.92
C SER A 83 -4.67 0.17 -8.37
N THR A 84 -4.68 1.24 -7.61
CA THR A 84 -3.58 1.70 -6.78
C THR A 84 -4.06 1.85 -5.36
N ASP A 85 -3.27 1.38 -4.41
CA ASP A 85 -3.52 1.49 -2.98
C ASP A 85 -2.42 2.33 -2.32
N VAL A 86 -2.81 3.36 -1.59
CA VAL A 86 -1.88 4.23 -0.85
C VAL A 86 -2.18 4.25 0.64
N SER A 87 -1.13 4.28 1.46
CA SER A 87 -1.26 4.40 2.91
C SER A 87 -0.10 5.22 3.48
N LEU A 88 -0.37 5.92 4.57
CA LEU A 88 0.60 6.74 5.26
C LEU A 88 1.22 5.97 6.45
N ILE A 89 2.54 5.90 6.48
CA ILE A 89 3.31 5.27 7.54
C ILE A 89 4.18 6.34 8.20
N GLU A 90 3.85 6.72 9.43
CA GLU A 90 4.53 7.79 10.18
C GLU A 90 5.00 7.22 11.51
N GLY A 91 6.21 6.64 11.53
CA GLY A 91 6.71 5.85 12.65
C GLY A 91 5.95 4.52 12.87
N GLY A 92 4.69 4.42 12.47
CA GLY A 92 3.85 3.23 12.54
C GLY A 92 2.75 3.26 11.48
N ILE A 93 2.02 2.15 11.35
CA ILE A 93 0.91 2.02 10.41
C ILE A 93 -0.32 2.71 11.01
N ARG A 94 -0.93 3.62 10.25
CA ARG A 94 -2.20 4.24 10.63
C ARG A 94 -3.35 3.28 10.43
N ARG A 95 -4.32 3.36 11.34
CA ARG A 95 -5.55 2.57 11.28
C ARG A 95 -6.76 3.49 11.31
N THR A 96 -7.85 3.01 10.74
CA THR A 96 -9.17 3.61 10.83
C THR A 96 -10.18 2.56 11.28
N HIS A 97 -11.21 3.00 11.99
CA HIS A 97 -12.36 2.18 12.36
C HIS A 97 -13.58 2.47 11.46
N GLU A 98 -13.45 3.44 10.57
CA GLU A 98 -14.48 3.79 9.60
C GLU A 98 -13.90 3.62 8.20
N SER A 99 -14.51 2.73 7.43
CA SER A 99 -14.16 2.50 6.04
C SER A 99 -15.40 2.12 5.25
N ARG A 100 -15.23 1.95 3.93
CA ARG A 100 -16.27 1.52 3.01
C ARG A 100 -15.70 0.49 2.04
N ILE A 101 -16.47 -0.55 1.73
CA ILE A 101 -16.22 -1.44 0.60
C ILE A 101 -17.39 -1.28 -0.36
N GLY A 102 -17.11 -0.73 -1.54
CA GLY A 102 -18.16 -0.26 -2.44
C GLY A 102 -19.09 0.70 -1.70
N ASP A 103 -20.38 0.37 -1.67
CA ASP A 103 -21.41 1.19 -1.03
C ASP A 103 -21.65 0.87 0.46
N PHE A 104 -20.95 -0.13 1.01
CA PHE A 104 -21.18 -0.64 2.35
C PHE A 104 -20.19 -0.04 3.36
N PRO A 105 -20.66 0.71 4.37
CA PRO A 105 -19.81 1.17 5.46
C PRO A 105 -19.43 0.01 6.38
N ILE A 106 -18.19 0.01 6.86
CA ILE A 106 -17.64 -1.03 7.73
C ILE A 106 -17.06 -0.37 8.98
N ARG A 107 -17.38 -0.96 10.14
CA ARG A 107 -16.89 -0.54 11.45
C ARG A 107 -15.92 -1.54 12.08
N LEU A 108 -14.84 -1.83 11.36
CA LEU A 108 -13.77 -2.72 11.81
C LEU A 108 -12.44 -1.97 11.84
N PRO A 109 -11.53 -2.31 12.78
CA PRO A 109 -10.17 -1.81 12.72
C PRO A 109 -9.50 -2.31 11.44
N ILE A 110 -9.13 -1.38 10.57
CA ILE A 110 -8.39 -1.68 9.35
C ILE A 110 -7.19 -0.72 9.22
N ILE A 111 -6.19 -1.12 8.45
CA ILE A 111 -5.18 -0.18 7.98
C ILE A 111 -5.87 0.89 7.14
N ASP A 112 -5.50 2.14 7.37
CA ASP A 112 -6.02 3.29 6.63
C ASP A 112 -5.38 3.32 5.23
N ILE A 113 -6.04 2.63 4.31
CA ILE A 113 -5.68 2.50 2.90
C ILE A 113 -6.70 3.27 2.08
N HIS A 114 -6.21 4.10 1.17
CA HIS A 114 -7.03 4.76 0.18
C HIS A 114 -6.76 4.14 -1.19
N SER A 115 -7.80 3.58 -1.79
CA SER A 115 -7.73 2.92 -3.10
C SER A 115 -8.26 3.84 -4.19
N VAL A 116 -7.57 3.90 -5.32
CA VAL A 116 -8.01 4.60 -6.53
C VAL A 116 -8.03 3.65 -7.72
N GLY A 117 -9.05 3.78 -8.59
CA GLY A 117 -9.19 3.03 -9.84
C GLY A 117 -8.21 3.49 -10.93
N ALA A 118 -6.92 3.47 -10.63
CA ALA A 118 -5.83 3.77 -11.54
C ALA A 118 -4.77 2.68 -11.41
N GLY A 119 -4.48 1.95 -12.50
CA GLY A 119 -3.48 0.89 -12.57
C GLY A 119 -3.00 0.70 -14.01
N GLY A 120 -2.15 -0.30 -14.25
CA GLY A 120 -1.58 -0.53 -15.59
C GLY A 120 -2.64 -0.79 -16.67
N GLY A 121 -3.72 -1.47 -16.33
CA GLY A 121 -4.84 -1.77 -17.21
C GLY A 121 -5.88 -0.65 -17.32
N SER A 122 -5.72 0.50 -16.65
CA SER A 122 -6.67 1.61 -16.77
C SER A 122 -6.78 2.08 -18.22
N ILE A 123 -8.01 2.08 -18.74
CA ILE A 123 -8.29 2.34 -20.15
C ILE A 123 -8.24 3.84 -20.41
N ALA A 124 -7.50 4.22 -21.45
CA ALA A 124 -7.47 5.56 -22.00
C ALA A 124 -8.59 5.74 -23.04
N TYR A 125 -9.31 6.85 -22.97
CA TYR A 125 -10.41 7.17 -23.90
C TYR A 125 -10.59 8.67 -24.03
N THR A 126 -11.32 9.09 -25.07
CA THR A 126 -11.76 10.48 -25.24
C THR A 126 -13.16 10.63 -24.67
N ASP A 127 -13.38 11.61 -23.79
CA ASP A 127 -14.72 11.91 -23.30
C ASP A 127 -15.58 12.62 -24.38
N ARG A 128 -16.87 12.85 -24.07
CA ARG A 128 -17.80 13.53 -24.98
C ARG A 128 -17.35 14.96 -25.34
N GLY A 129 -16.49 15.57 -24.53
CA GLY A 129 -15.93 16.90 -24.77
C GLY A 129 -14.61 16.90 -25.54
N GLY A 130 -14.16 15.75 -26.05
CA GLY A 130 -12.90 15.65 -26.79
C GLY A 130 -11.64 15.62 -25.93
N SER A 131 -11.79 15.51 -24.59
CA SER A 131 -10.64 15.48 -23.68
C SER A 131 -10.15 14.05 -23.43
N LEU A 132 -8.83 13.87 -23.36
CA LEU A 132 -8.21 12.60 -22.98
C LEU A 132 -8.50 12.28 -21.50
N ARG A 133 -8.94 11.06 -21.22
CA ARG A 133 -9.22 10.51 -19.89
C ARG A 133 -8.56 9.15 -19.73
N VAL A 134 -8.27 8.77 -18.49
CA VAL A 134 -7.71 7.46 -18.13
C VAL A 134 -8.44 6.94 -16.89
N GLY A 135 -8.97 5.71 -16.98
CA GLY A 135 -9.78 5.12 -15.91
C GLY A 135 -11.17 5.77 -15.77
N PRO A 136 -12.00 5.34 -14.78
CA PRO A 136 -11.72 4.31 -13.80
C PRO A 136 -11.86 2.88 -14.36
N ARG A 137 -12.38 2.73 -15.58
CA ARG A 137 -12.51 1.42 -16.24
C ARG A 137 -11.12 0.81 -16.47
N SER A 138 -10.97 -0.48 -16.19
CA SER A 138 -9.75 -1.24 -16.42
C SER A 138 -10.01 -2.38 -17.41
N ALA A 139 -9.00 -2.70 -18.21
CA ALA A 139 -8.97 -3.87 -19.08
C ALA A 139 -8.67 -5.18 -18.32
N GLY A 140 -8.32 -5.10 -17.03
CA GLY A 140 -7.96 -6.26 -16.21
C GLY A 140 -6.75 -7.01 -16.74
N ALA A 141 -6.70 -8.32 -16.49
CA ALA A 141 -5.72 -9.23 -17.09
C ALA A 141 -6.23 -9.93 -18.35
N ASP A 142 -7.55 -10.10 -18.48
CA ASP A 142 -8.23 -10.72 -19.62
C ASP A 142 -9.49 -9.89 -19.95
N PRO A 143 -9.59 -9.28 -21.15
CA PRO A 143 -8.67 -9.38 -22.28
C PRO A 143 -7.35 -8.61 -22.09
N GLY A 144 -7.25 -7.75 -21.07
CA GLY A 144 -6.04 -7.00 -20.72
C GLY A 144 -5.66 -5.88 -21.70
N PRO A 145 -4.52 -5.21 -21.43
CA PRO A 145 -3.88 -4.25 -22.35
C PRO A 145 -3.78 -4.73 -23.80
N ALA A 146 -3.79 -3.80 -24.76
CA ALA A 146 -3.64 -4.16 -26.17
C ALA A 146 -2.30 -4.88 -26.46
N CYS A 147 -1.24 -4.55 -25.72
CA CYS A 147 0.05 -5.23 -25.79
C CYS A 147 -0.01 -6.70 -25.39
N TYR A 148 -1.02 -7.17 -24.67
CA TYR A 148 -1.15 -8.58 -24.30
C TYR A 148 -1.65 -9.46 -25.45
N GLY A 149 -2.03 -8.87 -26.58
CA GLY A 149 -2.44 -9.61 -27.78
C GLY A 149 -3.92 -9.98 -27.83
N ARG A 150 -4.63 -9.91 -26.70
CA ARG A 150 -6.06 -10.24 -26.59
C ARG A 150 -6.94 -8.99 -26.59
N GLY A 151 -6.56 -7.96 -25.85
CA GLY A 151 -7.23 -6.66 -25.86
C GLY A 151 -6.92 -5.80 -27.09
N ASP A 152 -7.69 -4.73 -27.24
CA ASP A 152 -7.54 -3.73 -28.32
C ASP A 152 -7.62 -2.27 -27.83
N LEU A 153 -8.06 -2.05 -26.58
CA LEU A 153 -8.17 -0.72 -25.98
C LEU A 153 -6.80 -0.23 -25.47
N PRO A 154 -6.46 1.04 -25.68
CA PRO A 154 -5.21 1.59 -25.14
C PRO A 154 -5.31 1.71 -23.62
N THR A 155 -4.27 1.25 -22.93
CA THR A 155 -4.15 1.29 -21.46
C THR A 155 -2.90 2.05 -21.00
N VAL A 156 -2.72 2.20 -19.69
CA VAL A 156 -1.48 2.75 -19.10
C VAL A 156 -0.27 1.89 -19.46
N THR A 157 -0.37 0.57 -19.36
CA THR A 157 0.68 -0.38 -19.76
C THR A 157 1.04 -0.24 -21.24
N ASP A 158 0.05 -0.01 -22.12
CA ASP A 158 0.31 0.26 -23.54
C ASP A 158 1.10 1.54 -23.74
N ALA A 159 0.79 2.59 -22.96
CA ALA A 159 1.52 3.85 -22.99
C ALA A 159 2.96 3.66 -22.48
N ASP A 160 3.16 2.94 -21.37
CA ASP A 160 4.50 2.63 -20.86
C ASP A 160 5.34 1.85 -21.87
N LEU A 161 4.74 0.85 -22.54
CA LEU A 161 5.41 0.11 -23.60
C LEU A 161 5.74 1.00 -24.81
N CYS A 162 4.80 1.86 -25.22
CA CYS A 162 5.00 2.81 -26.32
C CYS A 162 6.16 3.78 -26.03
N LEU A 163 6.29 4.21 -24.77
CA LEU A 163 7.35 5.11 -24.31
C LEU A 163 8.70 4.40 -24.05
N GLY A 164 8.76 3.09 -24.23
CA GLY A 164 9.95 2.29 -23.96
C GLY A 164 10.26 2.18 -22.47
N ARG A 165 9.26 2.22 -21.58
CA ARG A 165 9.39 1.98 -20.14
C ARG A 165 9.29 0.49 -19.76
N LEU A 166 8.91 -0.36 -20.72
CA LEU A 166 8.87 -1.81 -20.60
C LEU A 166 9.80 -2.46 -21.62
N ASP A 167 10.38 -3.61 -21.27
CA ASP A 167 11.09 -4.47 -22.21
C ASP A 167 10.10 -5.52 -22.78
N PRO A 168 9.82 -5.52 -24.10
CA PRO A 168 8.87 -6.44 -24.69
C PRO A 168 9.30 -7.92 -24.65
N GLU A 169 10.58 -8.20 -24.43
CA GLU A 169 11.15 -9.55 -24.41
C GLU A 169 11.27 -10.11 -22.98
N TYR A 170 11.10 -9.27 -21.94
CA TYR A 170 11.31 -9.67 -20.54
C TYR A 170 10.07 -9.51 -19.65
N PHE A 171 8.89 -9.32 -20.23
CA PHE A 171 7.65 -9.21 -19.45
C PHE A 171 7.33 -10.54 -18.74
N LEU A 172 7.01 -10.47 -17.44
CA LEU A 172 6.90 -11.64 -16.55
C LEU A 172 8.13 -12.56 -16.58
N GLY A 173 9.34 -11.97 -16.59
CA GLY A 173 10.60 -12.70 -16.69
C GLY A 173 10.79 -13.41 -18.02
N GLY A 174 10.18 -12.89 -19.10
CA GLY A 174 10.22 -13.46 -20.45
C GLY A 174 9.20 -14.56 -20.70
N ARG A 175 8.33 -14.87 -19.74
CA ARG A 175 7.26 -15.88 -19.89
C ARG A 175 6.11 -15.41 -20.77
N MET A 176 5.97 -14.09 -20.93
CA MET A 176 4.91 -13.51 -21.74
C MET A 176 5.52 -12.50 -22.72
N ARG A 177 5.35 -12.76 -24.01
CA ARG A 177 5.69 -11.78 -25.04
C ARG A 177 4.59 -10.72 -25.11
N ILE A 178 4.98 -9.46 -25.10
CA ILE A 178 4.06 -8.34 -25.33
C ILE A 178 4.32 -7.70 -26.70
N HIS A 179 3.32 -7.03 -27.25
CA HIS A 179 3.29 -6.61 -28.66
C HIS A 179 3.32 -5.08 -28.81
N PRO A 180 4.51 -4.46 -28.99
CA PRO A 180 4.65 -3.00 -29.13
C PRO A 180 3.78 -2.38 -30.23
N ASP A 181 3.60 -3.09 -31.34
CA ASP A 181 2.87 -2.57 -32.49
C ASP A 181 1.36 -2.51 -32.22
N ARG A 182 0.83 -3.41 -31.38
CA ARG A 182 -0.57 -3.35 -30.93
C ARG A 182 -0.81 -2.15 -30.03
N SER A 183 0.10 -1.86 -29.10
CA SER A 183 0.03 -0.64 -28.28
C SER A 183 0.08 0.61 -29.14
N ARG A 184 1.04 0.67 -30.08
CA ARG A 184 1.15 1.79 -31.02
C ARG A 184 -0.12 2.00 -31.83
N ALA A 185 -0.71 0.92 -32.36
CA ALA A 185 -1.94 1.01 -33.13
C ALA A 185 -3.14 1.47 -32.29
N ALA A 186 -3.31 0.91 -31.08
CA ALA A 186 -4.38 1.28 -30.15
C ALA A 186 -4.27 2.76 -29.72
N ILE A 187 -3.07 3.21 -29.37
CA ILE A 187 -2.81 4.60 -28.99
C ILE A 187 -2.97 5.53 -30.20
N ALA A 188 -2.50 5.15 -31.39
CA ALA A 188 -2.66 5.97 -32.60
C ALA A 188 -4.14 6.17 -32.98
N ARG A 189 -4.99 5.17 -32.76
CA ARG A 189 -6.44 5.29 -32.94
C ARG A 189 -7.02 6.37 -32.02
N LEU A 190 -6.62 6.39 -30.75
CA LEU A 190 -7.02 7.42 -29.78
C LEU A 190 -6.45 8.80 -30.14
N ALA A 191 -5.17 8.84 -30.52
CA ALA A 191 -4.42 10.05 -30.85
C ALA A 191 -5.06 10.85 -32.01
N ARG A 192 -5.57 10.14 -33.04
CA ARG A 192 -6.31 10.77 -34.15
C ARG A 192 -7.53 11.54 -33.67
N GLY A 193 -8.24 11.04 -32.68
CA GLY A 193 -9.44 11.69 -32.13
C GLY A 193 -9.18 12.99 -31.38
N ILE A 194 -7.93 13.23 -30.95
CA ILE A 194 -7.51 14.42 -30.19
C ILE A 194 -6.48 15.27 -30.93
N GLY A 195 -6.19 14.97 -32.20
CA GLY A 195 -5.23 15.73 -33.03
C GLY A 195 -3.79 15.69 -32.52
N LYS A 196 -3.35 14.56 -31.93
CA LYS A 196 -2.00 14.36 -31.39
C LYS A 196 -1.29 13.20 -32.05
N THR A 197 0.02 13.13 -31.86
CA THR A 197 0.81 11.93 -32.21
C THR A 197 0.62 10.82 -31.19
N ALA A 198 0.98 9.58 -31.56
CA ALA A 198 0.93 8.46 -30.63
C ALA A 198 1.83 8.66 -29.41
N VAL A 199 3.03 9.25 -29.59
CA VAL A 199 3.97 9.50 -28.49
C VAL A 199 3.44 10.58 -27.55
N GLU A 200 2.95 11.70 -28.07
CA GLU A 200 2.31 12.74 -27.24
C GLU A 200 1.11 12.18 -26.47
N THR A 201 0.31 11.33 -27.11
CA THR A 201 -0.85 10.69 -26.46
C THR A 201 -0.39 9.72 -25.36
N ALA A 202 0.65 8.91 -25.59
CA ALA A 202 1.20 8.02 -24.57
C ALA A 202 1.75 8.80 -23.37
N LEU A 203 2.48 9.90 -23.60
CA LEU A 203 2.92 10.81 -22.53
C LEU A 203 1.72 11.38 -21.76
N GLY A 204 0.66 11.77 -22.46
CA GLY A 204 -0.59 12.26 -21.86
C GLY A 204 -1.30 11.20 -21.00
N ILE A 205 -1.36 9.95 -21.45
CA ILE A 205 -1.94 8.83 -20.69
C ILE A 205 -1.20 8.65 -19.37
N VAL A 206 0.13 8.57 -19.41
CA VAL A 206 0.96 8.44 -18.20
C VAL A 206 0.79 9.65 -17.28
N ALA A 207 0.77 10.86 -17.83
CA ALA A 207 0.60 12.08 -17.03
C ALA A 207 -0.76 12.13 -16.31
N ILE A 208 -1.84 11.72 -16.98
CA ILE A 208 -3.19 11.66 -16.37
C ILE A 208 -3.25 10.56 -15.31
N ALA A 209 -2.68 9.38 -15.59
CA ALA A 209 -2.61 8.30 -14.60
C ALA A 209 -1.85 8.74 -13.34
N ASN A 210 -0.68 9.35 -13.51
CA ASN A 210 0.12 9.93 -12.43
C ASN A 210 -0.69 10.97 -11.63
N ALA A 211 -1.36 11.91 -12.30
CA ALA A 211 -2.16 12.93 -11.63
C ALA A 211 -3.32 12.33 -10.80
N ASN A 212 -3.98 11.28 -11.30
CA ASN A 212 -5.02 10.57 -10.56
C ASN A 212 -4.46 9.90 -9.29
N MET A 213 -3.29 9.26 -9.39
CA MET A 213 -2.62 8.61 -8.25
C MET A 213 -2.03 9.63 -7.26
N GLU A 214 -1.51 10.77 -7.74
CA GLU A 214 -1.06 11.88 -6.90
C GLU A 214 -2.21 12.46 -6.07
N LYS A 215 -3.42 12.55 -6.63
CA LYS A 215 -4.61 12.97 -5.88
C LYS A 215 -4.90 12.03 -4.72
N ALA A 216 -4.78 10.71 -4.93
CA ALA A 216 -4.93 9.72 -3.85
C ALA A 216 -3.92 9.95 -2.72
N ILE A 217 -2.66 10.26 -3.06
CA ILE A 217 -1.64 10.60 -2.05
C ILE A 217 -2.00 11.88 -1.30
N ARG A 218 -2.52 12.91 -1.98
CA ARG A 218 -2.94 14.18 -1.35
C ARG A 218 -4.10 13.99 -0.36
N VAL A 219 -5.04 13.09 -0.64
CA VAL A 219 -6.16 12.75 0.25
C VAL A 219 -5.65 12.18 1.59
N ILE A 220 -4.65 11.31 1.56
CA ILE A 220 -4.10 10.70 2.79
C ILE A 220 -3.02 11.56 3.48
N SER A 221 -2.59 12.65 2.85
CA SER A 221 -1.52 13.55 3.35
C SER A 221 -2.00 14.99 3.55
N VAL A 222 -1.98 15.80 2.48
CA VAL A 222 -2.25 17.25 2.50
C VAL A 222 -3.61 17.58 3.10
N GLU A 223 -4.66 16.85 2.70
CA GLU A 223 -6.02 17.06 3.23
C GLU A 223 -6.15 16.75 4.73
N ARG A 224 -5.14 16.07 5.29
CA ARG A 224 -5.04 15.71 6.71
C ARG A 224 -3.95 16.52 7.44
N GLY A 225 -3.47 17.60 6.83
CA GLY A 225 -2.47 18.51 7.40
C GLY A 225 -1.04 17.94 7.44
N ILE A 226 -0.72 17.00 6.54
CA ILE A 226 0.58 16.31 6.51
C ILE A 226 1.31 16.67 5.22
N ASP A 227 2.57 17.09 5.35
CA ASP A 227 3.39 17.52 4.23
C ASP A 227 4.12 16.32 3.58
N PRO A 228 3.85 15.99 2.30
CA PRO A 228 4.54 14.90 1.61
C PRO A 228 6.07 15.05 1.54
N ARG A 229 6.59 16.28 1.68
CA ARG A 229 8.04 16.55 1.64
C ARG A 229 8.80 15.89 2.79
N ASP A 230 8.11 15.52 3.87
CA ASP A 230 8.69 14.82 5.03
C ASP A 230 8.69 13.29 4.87
N PHE A 231 8.21 12.77 3.74
CA PHE A 231 8.00 11.34 3.50
C PHE A 231 8.75 10.86 2.26
N ALA A 232 9.32 9.66 2.32
CA ALA A 232 9.73 8.94 1.12
C ALA A 232 8.53 8.22 0.47
N LEU A 233 8.53 8.08 -0.86
CA LEU A 233 7.53 7.26 -1.54
C LEU A 233 8.04 5.82 -1.64
N PHE A 234 7.38 4.89 -0.97
CA PHE A 234 7.72 3.46 -1.03
C PHE A 234 6.85 2.77 -2.08
N SER A 235 7.41 2.55 -3.27
CA SER A 235 6.69 2.00 -4.42
C SER A 235 6.83 0.49 -4.50
N PHE A 236 5.70 -0.19 -4.69
CA PHE A 236 5.64 -1.62 -4.95
C PHE A 236 4.44 -1.95 -5.86
N GLY A 237 4.15 -3.23 -6.05
CA GLY A 237 3.28 -3.70 -7.11
C GLY A 237 4.03 -3.83 -8.44
N GLY A 238 3.37 -4.44 -9.42
CA GLY A 238 3.99 -4.74 -10.72
C GLY A 238 4.23 -3.48 -11.58
N ALA A 239 3.37 -2.46 -11.44
CA ALA A 239 3.42 -1.26 -12.27
C ALA A 239 4.00 -0.03 -11.57
N GLY A 240 4.03 0.01 -10.23
CA GLY A 240 4.33 1.24 -9.49
C GLY A 240 5.70 1.87 -9.80
N GLY A 241 6.73 1.03 -9.98
CA GLY A 241 8.09 1.48 -10.24
C GLY A 241 8.25 2.32 -11.53
N MET A 242 7.31 2.24 -12.47
CA MET A 242 7.33 3.03 -13.70
C MET A 242 6.83 4.47 -13.53
N HIS A 243 6.07 4.73 -12.46
CA HIS A 243 5.38 6.00 -12.22
C HIS A 243 5.93 6.76 -11.00
N ALA A 244 6.48 6.02 -10.03
CA ALA A 244 6.80 6.54 -8.71
C ALA A 244 7.71 7.78 -8.70
N VAL A 245 8.76 7.82 -9.53
CA VAL A 245 9.73 8.93 -9.51
C VAL A 245 9.12 10.24 -9.99
N GLU A 246 8.29 10.20 -11.04
CA GLU A 246 7.64 11.39 -11.58
C GLU A 246 6.61 11.94 -10.59
N MET A 247 5.79 11.07 -10.00
CA MET A 247 4.82 11.46 -8.97
C MET A 247 5.49 12.02 -7.72
N ALA A 248 6.53 11.36 -7.20
CA ALA A 248 7.30 11.83 -6.06
C ALA A 248 7.89 13.22 -6.32
N ALA A 249 8.37 13.47 -7.54
CA ALA A 249 8.88 14.77 -7.94
C ALA A 249 7.81 15.87 -7.89
N HIS A 250 6.61 15.61 -8.40
CA HIS A 250 5.49 16.57 -8.37
C HIS A 250 4.98 16.85 -6.96
N LEU A 251 5.03 15.85 -6.08
CA LEU A 251 4.67 15.98 -4.67
C LEU A 251 5.80 16.58 -3.81
N GLY A 252 6.97 16.85 -4.40
CA GLY A 252 8.13 17.39 -3.68
C GLY A 252 8.81 16.40 -2.73
N MET A 253 8.48 15.11 -2.82
CA MET A 253 9.03 14.07 -1.98
C MET A 253 10.54 13.90 -2.28
N PRO A 254 11.39 13.75 -1.26
CA PRO A 254 12.84 13.78 -1.43
C PRO A 254 13.40 12.57 -2.18
N LEU A 255 12.74 11.42 -2.10
CA LEU A 255 13.21 10.16 -2.68
C LEU A 255 12.10 9.13 -2.88
N VAL A 256 12.40 8.13 -3.72
CA VAL A 256 11.58 6.92 -3.91
C VAL A 256 12.37 5.71 -3.44
N ILE A 257 11.68 4.78 -2.77
CA ILE A 257 12.20 3.46 -2.37
C ILE A 257 11.46 2.41 -3.20
N VAL A 258 12.19 1.54 -3.89
CA VAL A 258 11.61 0.38 -4.57
C VAL A 258 12.29 -0.90 -4.07
N PRO A 259 11.57 -1.82 -3.41
CA PRO A 259 12.18 -3.03 -2.88
C PRO A 259 12.58 -4.00 -3.99
N ARG A 260 13.49 -4.93 -3.68
CA ARG A 260 13.96 -5.95 -4.65
C ARG A 260 12.81 -6.72 -5.31
N ASN A 261 11.82 -7.11 -4.52
CA ASN A 261 10.70 -7.96 -4.92
C ASN A 261 9.38 -7.17 -4.90
N SER A 262 9.34 -5.99 -5.55
CA SER A 262 8.19 -5.07 -5.52
C SER A 262 6.87 -5.71 -5.93
N GLY A 263 6.85 -6.58 -6.94
CA GLY A 263 5.62 -7.23 -7.40
C GLY A 263 5.00 -8.22 -6.43
N VAL A 264 5.72 -8.66 -5.39
CA VAL A 264 5.25 -9.66 -4.40
C VAL A 264 5.40 -9.17 -2.95
N LEU A 265 5.51 -7.85 -2.74
CA LEU A 265 5.73 -7.29 -1.40
C LEU A 265 4.60 -7.64 -0.41
N SER A 266 3.36 -7.74 -0.89
CA SER A 266 2.21 -8.09 -0.05
C SER A 266 2.34 -9.49 0.57
N ALA A 267 2.88 -10.46 -0.18
CA ALA A 267 3.20 -11.78 0.34
C ALA A 267 4.34 -11.73 1.37
N PHE A 268 5.38 -10.93 1.12
CA PHE A 268 6.43 -10.68 2.11
C PHE A 268 5.86 -10.06 3.39
N GLY A 269 4.92 -9.12 3.27
CA GLY A 269 4.20 -8.51 4.39
C GLY A 269 3.52 -9.54 5.30
N LEU A 270 2.82 -10.51 4.70
CA LEU A 270 2.21 -11.62 5.43
C LEU A 270 3.25 -12.44 6.22
N LEU A 271 4.41 -12.73 5.62
CA LEU A 271 5.49 -13.48 6.29
C LEU A 271 6.07 -12.77 7.51
N VAL A 272 6.02 -11.43 7.54
CA VAL A 272 6.57 -10.62 8.63
C VAL A 272 5.51 -10.06 9.58
N SER A 273 4.22 -10.28 9.30
CA SER A 273 3.10 -9.91 10.18
C SER A 273 3.05 -10.75 11.45
N ASP A 274 2.46 -10.19 12.50
CA ASP A 274 2.09 -10.89 13.74
C ASP A 274 0.58 -11.17 13.76
N PRO A 275 0.10 -12.20 14.46
CA PRO A 275 -1.31 -12.34 14.80
C PRO A 275 -1.80 -11.14 15.59
N VAL A 276 -2.95 -10.60 15.19
CA VAL A 276 -3.58 -9.46 15.84
C VAL A 276 -5.03 -9.79 16.14
N LYS A 277 -5.45 -9.56 17.38
CA LYS A 277 -6.85 -9.62 17.79
C LYS A 277 -7.28 -8.27 18.35
N ASP A 278 -8.36 -7.73 17.80
CA ASP A 278 -8.96 -6.48 18.24
C ASP A 278 -10.28 -6.73 18.96
N TYR A 279 -10.42 -6.13 20.14
CA TYR A 279 -11.61 -6.19 20.98
C TYR A 279 -12.13 -4.80 21.24
N THR A 280 -13.45 -4.66 21.25
CA THR A 280 -14.13 -3.40 21.55
C THR A 280 -15.28 -3.69 22.51
N ARG A 281 -15.45 -2.84 23.52
CA ARG A 281 -16.58 -2.86 24.46
C ARG A 281 -17.18 -1.46 24.54
N SER A 282 -18.45 -1.33 24.20
CA SER A 282 -19.16 -0.06 24.37
C SER A 282 -19.45 0.19 25.85
N LEU A 283 -19.20 1.43 26.30
CA LEU A 283 -19.40 1.88 27.67
C LEU A 283 -20.47 2.98 27.75
N MET A 284 -20.43 3.99 26.86
CA MET A 284 -21.34 5.14 26.86
C MET A 284 -21.49 5.78 28.24
N ARG A 285 -20.38 6.31 28.78
CA ARG A 285 -20.34 6.97 30.10
C ARG A 285 -19.55 8.27 30.02
N THR A 286 -20.03 9.30 30.70
CA THR A 286 -19.26 10.54 30.87
C THR A 286 -18.14 10.38 31.91
N ASP A 287 -17.17 11.26 31.87
CA ASP A 287 -15.97 11.27 32.70
C ASP A 287 -16.26 11.44 34.20
N ASP A 288 -17.42 11.95 34.58
CA ASP A 288 -17.94 11.97 35.95
C ASP A 288 -18.63 10.66 36.37
N GLN A 289 -19.05 9.82 35.42
CA GLN A 289 -19.79 8.57 35.66
C GLN A 289 -18.89 7.33 35.76
N ILE A 290 -17.61 7.42 35.37
CA ILE A 290 -16.69 6.28 35.36
C ILE A 290 -15.30 6.70 35.83
N GLY A 291 -14.72 5.93 36.76
CA GLY A 291 -13.36 6.16 37.25
C GLY A 291 -12.31 5.26 36.59
N VAL A 292 -11.04 5.63 36.79
CA VAL A 292 -9.87 4.86 36.32
C VAL A 292 -9.94 3.39 36.74
N SER A 293 -10.26 3.10 38.01
CA SER A 293 -10.32 1.71 38.52
C SER A 293 -11.35 0.84 37.78
N ARG A 294 -12.47 1.43 37.36
CA ARG A 294 -13.47 0.70 36.58
C ARG A 294 -12.96 0.44 35.17
N LEU A 295 -12.39 1.44 34.50
CA LEU A 295 -11.78 1.27 33.17
C LEU A 295 -10.69 0.21 33.19
N GLU A 296 -9.82 0.21 34.21
CA GLU A 296 -8.79 -0.82 34.40
C GLU A 296 -9.40 -2.23 34.51
N ALA A 297 -10.48 -2.40 35.27
CA ALA A 297 -11.17 -3.68 35.36
C ALA A 297 -11.77 -4.13 34.00
N GLU A 298 -12.33 -3.20 33.23
CA GLU A 298 -12.86 -3.47 31.89
C GLU A 298 -11.74 -3.85 30.90
N PHE A 299 -10.59 -3.17 30.95
CA PHE A 299 -9.41 -3.54 30.18
C PHE A 299 -8.93 -4.94 30.52
N LEU A 300 -8.75 -5.25 31.82
CA LEU A 300 -8.29 -6.57 32.26
C LEU A 300 -9.19 -7.71 31.78
N ALA A 301 -10.51 -7.49 31.73
CA ALA A 301 -11.46 -8.47 31.21
C ALA A 301 -11.24 -8.74 29.71
N LEU A 302 -11.08 -7.69 28.89
CA LEU A 302 -10.79 -7.84 27.46
C LEU A 302 -9.40 -8.44 27.22
N GLU A 303 -8.40 -8.06 28.01
CA GLU A 303 -7.04 -8.61 27.92
C GLU A 303 -7.02 -10.11 28.21
N LYS A 304 -7.73 -10.56 29.26
CA LYS A 304 -7.87 -11.99 29.57
C LYS A 304 -8.50 -12.74 28.41
N LYS A 305 -9.58 -12.21 27.82
CA LYS A 305 -10.21 -12.78 26.63
C LYS A 305 -9.23 -12.85 25.44
N SER A 306 -8.51 -11.76 25.18
CA SER A 306 -7.56 -11.66 24.06
C SER A 306 -6.44 -12.69 24.14
N ARG A 307 -5.90 -12.93 25.35
CA ARG A 307 -4.85 -13.94 25.59
C ARG A 307 -5.38 -15.35 25.39
N ALA A 308 -6.59 -15.63 25.86
CA ALA A 308 -7.22 -16.94 25.66
C ALA A 308 -7.49 -17.23 24.17
N ASP A 309 -7.97 -16.23 23.43
CA ASP A 309 -8.23 -16.37 22.00
C ASP A 309 -6.93 -16.53 21.19
N LEU A 310 -5.87 -15.77 21.53
CA LEU A 310 -4.55 -15.93 20.91
C LEU A 310 -3.92 -17.29 21.22
N ALA A 311 -4.11 -17.84 22.43
CA ALA A 311 -3.61 -19.17 22.77
C ALA A 311 -4.25 -20.27 21.92
N ARG A 312 -5.51 -20.11 21.52
CA ARG A 312 -6.20 -21.05 20.63
C ARG A 312 -5.67 -21.05 19.19
N GLU A 313 -4.91 -20.03 18.80
CA GLU A 313 -4.27 -20.02 17.48
C GLU A 313 -3.15 -21.06 17.37
N GLY A 314 -2.68 -21.66 18.48
CA GLY A 314 -1.67 -22.72 18.45
C GLY A 314 -0.26 -22.24 18.12
N LEU A 315 0.02 -20.96 18.33
CA LEU A 315 1.27 -20.33 17.89
C LEU A 315 2.36 -20.36 18.96
N THR A 316 3.61 -20.46 18.52
CA THR A 316 4.76 -20.15 19.38
C THR A 316 4.86 -18.64 19.51
N VAL A 317 4.46 -18.13 20.68
CA VAL A 317 4.42 -16.70 20.99
C VAL A 317 5.54 -16.39 21.97
N SER A 318 6.38 -15.41 21.63
CA SER A 318 7.45 -14.92 22.50
C SER A 318 6.92 -13.98 23.57
N GLU A 319 6.06 -13.05 23.17
CA GLU A 319 5.35 -12.13 24.07
C GLU A 319 4.00 -11.73 23.47
N VAL A 320 3.07 -11.27 24.30
CA VAL A 320 1.83 -10.65 23.85
C VAL A 320 1.85 -9.18 24.26
N VAL A 321 1.91 -8.31 23.25
CA VAL A 321 1.85 -6.86 23.41
C VAL A 321 0.39 -6.43 23.40
N LEU A 322 -0.02 -5.66 24.41
CA LEU A 322 -1.38 -5.16 24.56
C LEU A 322 -1.38 -3.64 24.42
N GLU A 323 -2.16 -3.13 23.47
CA GLU A 323 -2.41 -1.71 23.26
C GLU A 323 -3.82 -1.39 23.76
N ARG A 324 -3.91 -0.42 24.68
CA ARG A 324 -5.17 0.06 25.28
C ARG A 324 -5.54 1.41 24.70
N SER A 325 -6.77 1.56 24.23
CA SER A 325 -7.31 2.85 23.79
C SER A 325 -8.78 3.01 24.17
N LEU A 326 -9.25 4.26 24.13
CA LEU A 326 -10.63 4.67 24.34
C LEU A 326 -11.09 5.52 23.17
N ASP A 327 -12.34 5.35 22.77
CA ASP A 327 -13.03 6.30 21.90
C ASP A 327 -13.73 7.34 22.77
N CYS A 328 -13.30 8.58 22.65
CA CYS A 328 -13.83 9.69 23.43
C CYS A 328 -14.46 10.74 22.51
N ARG A 329 -15.49 11.43 22.99
CA ARG A 329 -16.08 12.61 22.33
C ARG A 329 -16.57 13.60 23.38
N TYR A 330 -16.73 14.88 23.03
CA TYR A 330 -17.48 15.75 23.93
C TYR A 330 -18.96 15.34 23.93
N LEU A 331 -19.62 15.39 25.08
CA LEU A 331 -21.03 15.02 25.21
C LEU A 331 -21.88 15.80 24.20
N GLY A 332 -22.66 15.09 23.38
CA GLY A 332 -23.48 15.66 22.30
C GLY A 332 -22.76 15.87 20.96
N GLN A 333 -21.49 15.50 20.82
CA GLN A 333 -20.85 15.38 19.51
C GLN A 333 -21.17 14.04 18.84
N SER A 334 -21.12 14.02 17.51
CA SER A 334 -21.42 12.83 16.70
C SER A 334 -20.20 11.96 16.39
N TYR A 335 -18.98 12.49 16.50
CA TYR A 335 -17.75 11.80 16.11
C TYR A 335 -16.83 11.55 17.31
N GLU A 336 -16.20 10.38 17.28
CA GLU A 336 -15.29 9.88 18.30
C GLU A 336 -13.82 10.14 17.90
N ILE A 337 -12.97 10.30 18.90
CA ILE A 337 -11.51 10.38 18.75
C ILE A 337 -10.90 9.26 19.59
N GLU A 338 -10.23 8.33 18.92
CA GLU A 338 -9.44 7.30 19.60
C GLU A 338 -8.23 7.94 20.29
N VAL A 339 -8.05 7.62 21.57
CA VAL A 339 -6.92 8.06 22.39
C VAL A 339 -6.30 6.89 23.17
N PRO A 340 -4.96 6.86 23.31
CA PRO A 340 -4.30 5.84 24.12
C PRO A 340 -4.71 6.00 25.58
N PHE A 341 -4.98 4.88 26.25
CA PHE A 341 -5.18 4.83 27.68
C PHE A 341 -3.87 4.49 28.38
N ARG A 342 -3.45 5.35 29.31
CA ARG A 342 -2.22 5.17 30.09
C ARG A 342 -2.56 4.97 31.55
N LYS A 343 -1.82 4.09 32.22
CA LYS A 343 -1.96 3.91 33.67
C LYS A 343 -1.62 5.23 34.37
N ALA A 344 -2.61 5.80 35.06
CA ALA A 344 -2.48 7.05 35.81
C ALA A 344 -3.40 6.99 37.04
N ARG A 345 -3.25 7.96 37.96
CA ARG A 345 -4.12 8.05 39.15
C ARG A 345 -5.48 8.69 38.85
N THR A 346 -5.55 9.52 37.80
CA THR A 346 -6.75 10.29 37.41
C THR A 346 -7.10 10.02 35.95
N LEU A 347 -8.37 10.21 35.60
CA LEU A 347 -8.80 10.13 34.19
C LEU A 347 -8.09 11.18 33.32
N GLU A 348 -7.84 12.36 33.89
CA GLU A 348 -7.13 13.45 33.22
C GLU A 348 -5.79 12.99 32.65
N GLY A 349 -4.97 12.37 33.51
CA GLY A 349 -3.68 11.83 33.12
C GLY A 349 -3.78 10.53 32.30
N ALA A 350 -4.85 9.76 32.48
CA ALA A 350 -5.02 8.48 31.80
C ALA A 350 -5.41 8.64 30.32
N CYS A 351 -6.30 9.59 30.00
CA CYS A 351 -6.80 9.77 28.64
C CYS A 351 -7.30 11.18 28.28
N LEU A 352 -7.90 11.95 29.20
CA LEU A 352 -8.67 13.16 28.83
C LEU A 352 -7.78 14.27 28.24
N GLU A 353 -6.62 14.57 28.82
CA GLU A 353 -5.71 15.57 28.23
C GLU A 353 -5.21 15.14 26.84
N SER A 354 -5.03 13.83 26.62
CA SER A 354 -4.70 13.31 25.28
C SER A 354 -5.84 13.53 24.29
N PHE A 355 -7.09 13.36 24.74
CA PHE A 355 -8.28 13.68 23.96
C PHE A 355 -8.37 15.17 23.64
N HIS A 356 -8.29 16.05 24.63
CA HIS A 356 -8.33 17.49 24.42
C HIS A 356 -7.26 17.98 23.45
N ARG A 357 -6.03 17.49 23.58
CA ARG A 357 -4.93 17.81 22.66
C ARG A 357 -5.17 17.28 21.25
N ARG A 358 -5.69 16.06 21.10
CA ARG A 358 -5.97 15.47 19.78
C ARG A 358 -7.15 16.17 19.10
N HIS A 359 -8.19 16.52 19.86
CA HIS A 359 -9.31 17.34 19.38
C HIS A 359 -8.83 18.71 18.90
N LYS A 360 -7.96 19.40 19.65
CA LYS A 360 -7.38 20.68 19.22
C LYS A 360 -6.58 20.57 17.92
N ARG A 361 -5.85 19.48 17.72
CA ARG A 361 -5.12 19.27 16.45
C ARG A 361 -6.03 19.01 15.26
N LEU A 362 -7.10 18.23 15.44
CA LEU A 362 -8.01 17.86 14.35
C LEU A 362 -8.98 18.98 13.98
N TYR A 363 -9.50 19.70 14.98
CA TYR A 363 -10.60 20.66 14.80
C TYR A 363 -10.22 22.10 15.17
N SER A 364 -8.96 22.36 15.52
CA SER A 364 -8.43 23.68 15.93
C SER A 364 -8.98 24.26 17.25
N TYR A 365 -9.75 23.50 18.03
CA TYR A 365 -10.25 23.93 19.34
C TYR A 365 -10.34 22.78 20.36
N ARG A 366 -10.46 23.11 21.67
CA ARG A 366 -10.79 22.19 22.77
C ARG A 366 -11.80 22.84 23.72
N HIS A 367 -12.60 22.05 24.43
CA HIS A 367 -13.61 22.51 25.40
C HIS A 367 -13.34 21.92 26.79
N ASP A 368 -12.57 22.64 27.60
CA ASP A 368 -12.13 22.15 28.91
C ASP A 368 -13.26 22.02 29.95
N ARG A 369 -14.43 22.61 29.69
CA ARG A 369 -15.60 22.55 30.59
C ARG A 369 -16.71 21.63 30.12
N ARG A 370 -16.60 21.08 28.91
CA ARG A 370 -17.64 20.21 28.34
C ARG A 370 -17.34 18.77 28.75
N PRO A 371 -18.28 18.03 29.35
CA PRO A 371 -18.07 16.64 29.72
C PRO A 371 -17.60 15.80 28.54
N VAL A 372 -16.70 14.87 28.82
CA VAL A 372 -16.17 13.92 27.83
C VAL A 372 -16.90 12.60 28.01
N GLU A 373 -17.56 12.15 26.95
CA GLU A 373 -18.19 10.84 26.90
C GLU A 373 -17.16 9.81 26.37
N ILE A 374 -16.91 8.78 27.17
CA ILE A 374 -16.16 7.58 26.81
C ILE A 374 -17.16 6.60 26.19
N VAL A 375 -17.08 6.47 24.86
CA VAL A 375 -18.04 5.70 24.06
C VAL A 375 -17.64 4.23 24.03
N ASN A 376 -16.40 3.94 23.66
CA ASN A 376 -15.87 2.57 23.57
C ASN A 376 -14.53 2.43 24.29
N LEU A 377 -14.28 1.22 24.77
CA LEU A 377 -13.00 0.74 25.26
C LEU A 377 -12.44 -0.30 24.28
N ARG A 378 -11.16 -0.17 23.94
CA ARG A 378 -10.50 -0.98 22.91
C ARG A 378 -9.23 -1.64 23.42
N VAL A 379 -9.08 -2.93 23.12
CA VAL A 379 -7.84 -3.68 23.34
C VAL A 379 -7.40 -4.28 22.03
N LYS A 380 -6.18 -3.94 21.62
CA LYS A 380 -5.48 -4.63 20.54
C LYS A 380 -4.40 -5.51 21.14
N ALA A 381 -4.49 -6.81 20.87
CA ALA A 381 -3.52 -7.80 21.30
C ALA A 381 -2.71 -8.28 20.10
N VAL A 382 -1.38 -8.15 20.20
CA VAL A 382 -0.43 -8.58 19.18
C VAL A 382 0.43 -9.69 19.77
N ALA A 383 0.37 -10.89 19.20
CA ALA A 383 1.22 -12.00 19.61
C ALA A 383 2.54 -11.94 18.82
N ILE A 384 3.66 -11.65 19.47
CA ILE A 384 4.94 -11.54 18.78
C ILE A 384 5.48 -12.93 18.45
N THR A 385 5.57 -13.24 17.16
CA THR A 385 6.10 -14.52 16.67
C THR A 385 7.54 -14.37 16.17
N PRO A 386 8.35 -15.44 16.24
CA PRO A 386 9.71 -15.42 15.66
C PRO A 386 9.69 -15.02 14.18
N LYS A 387 10.47 -14.01 13.82
CA LYS A 387 10.55 -13.50 12.44
C LYS A 387 11.76 -14.04 11.70
N ILE A 388 11.63 -14.16 10.39
CA ILE A 388 12.78 -14.36 9.49
C ILE A 388 13.64 -13.09 9.56
N PRO A 389 14.92 -13.18 9.98
CA PRO A 389 15.76 -12.01 10.12
C PRO A 389 16.07 -11.40 8.76
N LEU A 390 15.92 -10.08 8.64
CA LEU A 390 16.36 -9.34 7.47
C LEU A 390 17.88 -9.33 7.41
N ARG A 391 18.45 -9.99 6.41
CA ARG A 391 19.89 -10.02 6.20
C ARG A 391 20.32 -8.77 5.46
N ARG A 392 21.17 -7.98 6.10
CA ARG A 392 21.87 -6.87 5.45
C ARG A 392 22.98 -7.45 4.55
N GLY A 393 22.92 -7.16 3.27
CA GLY A 393 23.94 -7.54 2.30
C GLY A 393 25.20 -6.70 2.46
N SER A 394 26.35 -7.32 2.15
CA SER A 394 27.64 -6.61 2.07
C SER A 394 27.68 -5.73 0.83
N ARG A 395 28.42 -4.62 0.92
CA ARG A 395 28.64 -3.74 -0.24
C ARG A 395 29.32 -4.53 -1.36
N ALA A 396 28.74 -4.50 -2.56
CA ALA A 396 29.35 -5.06 -3.75
C ALA A 396 30.62 -4.26 -4.10
N ALA A 397 31.69 -4.96 -4.45
CA ALA A 397 32.97 -4.34 -4.80
C ALA A 397 32.88 -3.43 -6.03
N SER A 398 32.07 -3.84 -7.01
CA SER A 398 31.77 -3.10 -8.23
C SER A 398 30.40 -3.48 -8.79
N LEU A 399 29.94 -2.76 -9.81
CA LEU A 399 28.78 -3.15 -10.60
C LEU A 399 29.19 -4.24 -11.59
N ASP A 400 28.48 -5.38 -11.62
CA ASP A 400 28.69 -6.41 -12.64
C ASP A 400 28.40 -5.81 -14.03
N PRO A 401 29.34 -5.80 -14.99
CA PRO A 401 29.10 -5.29 -16.34
C PRO A 401 27.92 -5.99 -17.04
N ARG A 402 27.66 -7.26 -16.71
CA ARG A 402 26.53 -8.05 -17.23
C ARG A 402 25.19 -7.67 -16.62
N ALA A 403 25.17 -6.73 -15.66
CA ALA A 403 23.94 -6.13 -15.16
C ALA A 403 23.22 -5.35 -16.26
N ILE A 404 23.95 -4.72 -17.19
CA ILE A 404 23.35 -4.07 -18.35
C ILE A 404 23.05 -5.14 -19.39
N VAL A 405 21.78 -5.50 -19.54
CA VAL A 405 21.34 -6.54 -20.48
C VAL A 405 21.12 -5.98 -21.88
N ARG A 406 20.72 -4.71 -22.00
CA ARG A 406 20.58 -4.01 -23.27
C ARG A 406 20.50 -2.50 -23.09
N ARG A 407 20.37 -1.79 -24.22
CA ARG A 407 19.98 -0.38 -24.28
C ARG A 407 18.74 -0.26 -25.17
N GLN A 408 17.83 0.63 -24.81
CA GLN A 408 16.65 0.95 -25.62
C GLN A 408 16.33 2.43 -25.59
N LYS A 409 15.62 2.91 -26.61
CA LYS A 409 15.13 4.29 -26.64
C LYS A 409 14.00 4.45 -25.63
N ILE A 410 14.18 5.40 -24.72
CA ILE A 410 13.16 5.82 -23.76
C ILE A 410 12.66 7.20 -24.18
N LEU A 411 11.36 7.31 -24.38
CA LEU A 411 10.67 8.54 -24.79
C LEU A 411 10.17 9.27 -23.56
N THR A 412 10.59 10.52 -23.41
CA THR A 412 10.17 11.41 -22.32
C THR A 412 9.63 12.72 -22.88
N GLY A 413 9.04 13.57 -22.02
CA GLY A 413 8.69 14.95 -22.41
C GLY A 413 9.89 15.80 -22.85
N ARG A 414 11.13 15.33 -22.67
CA ARG A 414 12.37 15.97 -23.13
C ARG A 414 12.93 15.34 -24.42
N GLY A 415 12.15 14.49 -25.08
CA GLY A 415 12.55 13.74 -26.27
C GLY A 415 13.06 12.33 -25.96
N ALA A 416 13.57 11.67 -27.00
CA ALA A 416 14.13 10.32 -26.94
C ALA A 416 15.57 10.33 -26.40
N ARG A 417 15.88 9.36 -25.54
CA ARG A 417 17.22 9.12 -25.01
C ARG A 417 17.49 7.62 -24.95
N ASP A 418 18.73 7.20 -25.21
CA ASP A 418 19.13 5.81 -25.00
C ASP A 418 19.30 5.56 -23.49
N GLY A 419 18.48 4.65 -22.96
CA GLY A 419 18.53 4.22 -21.57
C GLY A 419 19.15 2.84 -21.43
N ALA A 420 19.94 2.64 -20.37
CA ALA A 420 20.44 1.32 -20.01
C ALA A 420 19.34 0.51 -19.32
N VAL A 421 19.24 -0.77 -19.66
CA VAL A 421 18.32 -1.72 -19.04
C VAL A 421 19.12 -2.64 -18.15
N PHE A 422 18.86 -2.59 -16.85
CA PHE A 422 19.56 -3.33 -15.81
C PHE A 422 18.74 -4.53 -15.34
N ASP A 423 19.37 -5.69 -15.28
CA ASP A 423 18.83 -6.87 -14.59
C ASP A 423 18.88 -6.65 -13.07
N ARG A 424 17.69 -6.59 -12.45
CA ARG A 424 17.54 -6.38 -11.01
C ARG A 424 18.31 -7.42 -10.20
N SER A 425 18.40 -8.67 -10.64
CA SER A 425 19.05 -9.75 -9.89
C SER A 425 20.56 -9.56 -9.74
N LYS A 426 21.18 -8.79 -10.64
CA LYS A 426 22.62 -8.53 -10.68
C LYS A 426 23.05 -7.25 -9.95
N LEU A 427 22.10 -6.52 -9.37
CA LEU A 427 22.38 -5.32 -8.58
C LEU A 427 22.52 -5.65 -7.09
N GLY A 428 23.73 -5.43 -6.57
CA GLY A 428 24.10 -5.62 -5.17
C GLY A 428 24.21 -4.30 -4.38
N PRO A 429 24.26 -4.36 -3.03
CA PRO A 429 24.35 -3.19 -2.17
C PRO A 429 25.52 -2.26 -2.56
N GLY A 430 25.27 -0.96 -2.60
CA GLY A 430 26.21 0.08 -2.99
C GLY A 430 26.38 0.29 -4.49
N ASN A 431 25.79 -0.55 -5.36
CA ASN A 431 25.73 -0.25 -6.78
C ASN A 431 24.90 1.01 -7.03
N ALA A 432 25.38 1.86 -7.93
CA ALA A 432 24.74 3.11 -8.30
C ALA A 432 24.54 3.18 -9.82
N LEU A 433 23.44 3.78 -10.26
CA LEU A 433 23.14 3.99 -11.68
C LEU A 433 22.42 5.32 -11.89
N ALA A 434 22.63 5.93 -13.05
CA ALA A 434 22.05 7.20 -13.45
C ALA A 434 20.95 6.98 -14.51
N GLY A 435 19.89 7.76 -14.42
CA GLY A 435 18.84 7.79 -15.44
C GLY A 435 19.25 8.57 -16.69
N PRO A 436 18.62 8.33 -17.86
CA PRO A 436 17.50 7.42 -18.07
C PRO A 436 17.91 5.95 -18.01
N ALA A 437 17.20 5.16 -17.21
CA ALA A 437 17.46 3.73 -17.06
C ALA A 437 16.19 2.96 -16.68
N LEU A 438 16.18 1.67 -17.01
CA LEU A 438 15.20 0.71 -16.52
C LEU A 438 15.90 -0.30 -15.62
N VAL A 439 15.27 -0.67 -14.51
CA VAL A 439 15.68 -1.82 -13.71
C VAL A 439 14.56 -2.85 -13.79
N ILE A 440 14.82 -3.95 -14.50
CA ILE A 440 13.84 -4.99 -14.80
C ILE A 440 14.03 -6.18 -13.87
N GLY A 441 12.94 -6.66 -13.30
CA GLY A 441 12.85 -7.92 -12.58
C GLY A 441 11.69 -8.76 -13.13
N PRO A 442 11.58 -10.04 -12.72
CA PRO A 442 10.52 -10.91 -13.19
C PRO A 442 9.11 -10.37 -12.87
N GLU A 443 8.94 -9.66 -11.75
CA GLU A 443 7.65 -9.23 -11.24
C GLU A 443 7.33 -7.74 -11.48
N SER A 444 8.32 -6.92 -11.84
CA SER A 444 8.13 -5.46 -11.98
C SER A 444 9.27 -4.78 -12.75
N THR A 445 9.00 -3.58 -13.27
CA THR A 445 10.00 -2.70 -13.87
C THR A 445 10.03 -1.37 -13.14
N THR A 446 11.23 -0.87 -12.86
CA THR A 446 11.45 0.47 -12.29
C THR A 446 12.03 1.39 -13.34
N PHE A 447 11.41 2.54 -13.57
CA PHE A 447 11.93 3.58 -14.43
C PHE A 447 12.67 4.65 -13.62
N VAL A 448 13.92 4.91 -13.98
CA VAL A 448 14.73 5.99 -13.42
C VAL A 448 14.83 7.10 -14.49
N PRO A 449 14.12 8.22 -14.35
CA PRO A 449 14.11 9.29 -15.35
C PRO A 449 15.45 10.02 -15.49
N PRO A 450 15.68 10.77 -16.59
CA PRO A 450 16.81 11.67 -16.72
C PRO A 450 16.90 12.66 -15.54
N GLY A 451 18.11 12.89 -15.03
CA GLY A 451 18.34 13.78 -13.88
C GLY A 451 18.06 13.13 -12.52
N TYR A 452 17.76 11.83 -12.49
CA TYR A 452 17.70 11.02 -11.27
C TYR A 452 18.82 9.99 -11.27
N GLY A 453 19.22 9.57 -10.07
CA GLY A 453 20.11 8.44 -9.85
C GLY A 453 19.55 7.54 -8.77
N THR A 454 20.04 6.32 -8.70
CA THR A 454 19.67 5.37 -7.66
C THR A 454 20.88 4.66 -7.09
N VAL A 455 20.78 4.30 -5.82
CA VAL A 455 21.75 3.48 -5.09
C VAL A 455 21.01 2.29 -4.50
N VAL A 456 21.57 1.09 -4.62
CA VAL A 456 21.06 -0.09 -3.93
C VAL A 456 21.53 -0.05 -2.48
N ASP A 457 20.61 -0.08 -1.52
CA ASP A 457 20.98 -0.07 -0.11
C ASP A 457 21.39 -1.48 0.41
N GLY A 458 21.69 -1.56 1.71
CA GLY A 458 22.06 -2.81 2.37
C GLY A 458 20.97 -3.88 2.41
N TYR A 459 19.71 -3.55 2.16
CA TYR A 459 18.57 -4.48 2.13
C TYR A 459 18.08 -4.74 0.71
N HIS A 460 18.88 -4.37 -0.30
CA HIS A 460 18.52 -4.48 -1.71
C HIS A 460 17.26 -3.65 -2.06
N ASN A 461 17.05 -2.50 -1.43
CA ASN A 461 16.09 -1.52 -1.92
C ASN A 461 16.80 -0.55 -2.87
N LEU A 462 16.14 -0.17 -3.96
CA LEU A 462 16.57 0.94 -4.82
C LEU A 462 16.17 2.24 -4.14
N ILE A 463 17.14 3.09 -3.84
CA ILE A 463 16.94 4.44 -3.28
C ILE A 463 17.16 5.45 -4.39
N ILE A 464 16.07 5.97 -4.96
CA ILE A 464 16.09 6.85 -6.12
C ILE A 464 15.94 8.30 -5.67
N ARG A 465 16.86 9.17 -6.12
CA ARG A 465 16.90 10.59 -5.78
C ARG A 465 17.19 11.44 -7.01
N LYS A 466 16.79 12.71 -6.96
CA LYS A 466 17.20 13.71 -7.95
C LYS A 466 18.72 13.89 -7.86
N ALA A 467 19.41 13.81 -9.01
CA ALA A 467 20.86 13.97 -9.08
C ALA A 467 21.28 15.34 -8.49
N GLY A 468 22.37 15.35 -7.73
CA GLY A 468 22.87 16.54 -7.04
C GLY A 468 22.21 16.85 -5.68
N ARG A 469 21.18 16.12 -5.27
CA ARG A 469 20.61 16.19 -3.91
C ARG A 469 21.31 15.14 -3.04
N ARG A 470 22.16 15.58 -2.09
CA ARG A 470 22.78 14.68 -1.10
C ARG A 470 21.73 14.17 -0.12
#